data_AF-X1JLE8-F1
#
_entry.id   AF-X1JLE8-F1
#
_cell.length_a   1.000
_cell.length_b   1.000
_cell.length_c   1.000
_cell.angle_alpha   90.00
_cell.angle_beta   90.00
_cell.angle_gamma   90.00
#
_symmetry.space_group_name_H-M   'P 1'
#
loop_
_entity.id
_entity.type
_entity.pdbx_description
1 polymer ?
#
loop_
_entity_poly.entity_id
_entity_poly.type
_entity_poly.pdbx_seq_one_letter_code
_entity_poly.pdbx_strand_id
1 'polypeptide(L)'
;MNQESTFIGIDVAKARLDVAIRPTGQQWQVAYTEKGIQGLVDQFADLHPTLVLLEASGGLELPMVTALAAADLPVAVVNPRQVRDFAKATGELAKTDVLDAQILAYFAEAVRPTPRCLPDTETQALAALVARRTQVISMLVAEKNRMNASQPPVRQRIQAHMAGLKQELDEMDRGLNEALHKSPVWREKEAR
;
A
#
# COMPACT_ATOMS: atom_id res chain seq x y z
N MET A 1 24.03 12.76 -23.11
CA MET A 1 23.93 11.37 -22.63
C MET A 1 22.44 11.09 -22.49
N ASN A 2 21.87 10.20 -23.31
CA ASN A 2 20.47 9.81 -23.16
C ASN A 2 20.36 9.11 -21.80
N GLN A 3 19.80 9.78 -20.79
CA GLN A 3 19.35 9.08 -19.60
C GLN A 3 18.21 8.18 -20.05
N GLU A 4 18.48 6.87 -20.15
CA GLU A 4 17.41 5.90 -20.36
C GLU A 4 16.43 6.01 -19.19
N SER A 5 15.17 6.30 -19.50
CA SER A 5 14.12 6.44 -18.48
C SER A 5 14.03 5.14 -17.68
N THR A 6 14.24 5.24 -16.38
CA THR A 6 14.20 4.10 -15.46
C THR A 6 12.82 4.01 -14.82
N PHE A 7 12.17 2.86 -14.93
CA PHE A 7 10.85 2.60 -14.37
C PHE A 7 10.96 1.49 -13.33
N ILE A 8 10.33 1.69 -12.18
CA ILE A 8 10.38 0.75 -11.06
C ILE A 8 8.97 0.26 -10.76
N GLY A 9 8.79 -1.05 -10.60
CA GLY A 9 7.58 -1.67 -10.07
C GLY A 9 7.87 -2.28 -8.71
N ILE A 10 6.99 -2.06 -7.75
CA ILE A 10 7.08 -2.64 -6.41
C ILE A 10 5.77 -3.34 -6.08
N ASP A 11 5.86 -4.65 -5.87
CA ASP A 11 4.79 -5.43 -5.25
C ASP A 11 5.04 -5.53 -3.73
N VAL A 12 3.97 -5.42 -2.95
CA VAL A 12 4.04 -5.29 -1.49
C VAL A 12 3.33 -6.46 -0.83
N ALA A 13 4.12 -7.35 -0.23
CA ALA A 13 3.63 -8.45 0.59
C ALA A 13 3.89 -8.19 2.08
N LYS A 14 3.17 -8.89 2.96
CA LYS A 14 3.22 -8.68 4.42
C LYS A 14 4.62 -8.76 5.04
N ALA A 15 5.54 -9.50 4.44
CA ALA A 15 6.89 -9.70 4.97
C ALA A 15 8.01 -9.21 4.03
N ARG A 16 7.69 -8.82 2.79
CA ARG A 16 8.68 -8.47 1.77
C ARG A 16 8.16 -7.47 0.75
N LEU A 17 9.09 -6.78 0.13
CA LEU A 17 8.91 -5.90 -1.02
C LEU A 17 9.62 -6.56 -2.20
N ASP A 18 8.86 -6.85 -3.25
CA ASP A 18 9.34 -7.40 -4.51
C ASP A 18 9.56 -6.24 -5.47
N VAL A 19 10.81 -6.02 -5.93
CA VAL A 19 11.18 -4.86 -6.75
C VAL A 19 11.62 -5.34 -8.14
N ALA A 20 11.18 -4.63 -9.17
CA ALA A 20 11.65 -4.80 -10.54
C ALA A 20 12.00 -3.45 -11.18
N ILE A 21 13.07 -3.43 -11.98
CA ILE A 21 13.51 -2.27 -12.76
C ILE A 21 13.37 -2.56 -14.25
N ARG A 22 12.90 -1.57 -15.01
CA ARG A 22 13.00 -1.49 -16.47
C ARG A 22 13.78 -0.25 -16.91
N PRO A 23 14.54 -0.32 -18.02
CA PRO A 23 14.60 -1.44 -18.97
C PRO A 23 15.54 -2.59 -18.58
N THR A 24 16.31 -2.46 -17.51
CA THR A 24 17.38 -3.41 -17.14
C THR A 24 16.89 -4.83 -16.83
N GLY A 25 15.63 -4.99 -16.41
CA GLY A 25 15.05 -6.27 -16.01
C GLY A 25 15.52 -6.76 -14.64
N GLN A 26 16.29 -5.94 -13.91
CA GLN A 26 16.79 -6.31 -12.59
C GLN A 26 15.64 -6.52 -11.61
N GLN A 27 15.74 -7.57 -10.80
CA GLN A 27 14.78 -7.87 -9.74
C GLN A 27 15.47 -8.32 -8.47
N TRP A 28 14.89 -7.94 -7.34
CA TRP A 28 15.32 -8.42 -6.02
C TRP A 28 14.20 -8.24 -5.00
N GLN A 29 14.43 -8.82 -3.83
CA GLN A 29 13.51 -8.74 -2.69
C GLN A 29 14.18 -8.04 -1.51
N VAL A 30 13.39 -7.27 -0.78
CA VAL A 30 13.80 -6.64 0.48
C VAL A 30 12.78 -6.99 1.56
N ALA A 31 13.23 -7.14 2.81
CA ALA A 31 12.32 -7.37 3.93
C ALA A 31 11.39 -6.16 4.14
N TYR A 32 10.10 -6.39 4.34
CA TYR A 32 9.14 -5.31 4.60
C TYR A 32 9.26 -4.83 6.05
N THR A 33 10.26 -3.97 6.25
CA THR A 33 10.64 -3.37 7.54
C THR A 33 11.04 -1.92 7.29
N GLU A 34 11.03 -1.08 8.32
CA GLU A 34 11.44 0.33 8.22
C GLU A 34 12.85 0.48 7.61
N LYS A 35 13.81 -0.35 8.05
CA LYS A 35 15.17 -0.38 7.49
C LYS A 35 15.19 -0.79 6.02
N GLY A 36 14.36 -1.75 5.64
CA GLY A 36 14.24 -2.19 4.24
C GLY A 36 13.67 -1.12 3.33
N ILE A 37 12.64 -0.40 3.79
CA ILE A 37 12.03 0.73 3.09
C ILE A 37 13.04 1.86 2.90
N GLN A 38 13.73 2.27 3.97
CA GLN A 38 14.72 3.35 3.87
C GLN A 38 15.85 2.99 2.91
N GLY A 39 16.36 1.75 2.96
CA GLY A 39 17.39 1.30 2.02
C GLY A 39 16.95 1.35 0.55
N LEU A 40 15.68 1.07 0.27
CA LEU A 40 15.14 1.24 -1.09
C LEU A 40 15.01 2.71 -1.48
N VAL A 41 14.59 3.59 -0.57
CA VAL A 41 14.51 5.04 -0.82
C VAL A 41 15.87 5.60 -1.19
N ASP A 42 16.91 5.28 -0.41
CA ASP A 42 18.28 5.74 -0.65
C ASP A 42 18.78 5.24 -2.02
N GLN A 43 18.54 3.96 -2.31
CA GLN A 43 18.92 3.36 -3.59
C GLN A 43 18.19 4.01 -4.78
N PHE A 44 16.91 4.33 -4.63
CA PHE A 44 16.13 4.95 -5.71
C PHE A 44 16.48 6.43 -5.89
N ALA A 45 16.85 7.13 -4.81
CA ALA A 45 17.38 8.49 -4.91
C ALA A 45 18.63 8.53 -5.80
N ASP A 46 19.55 7.57 -5.65
CA ASP A 46 20.74 7.46 -6.50
C ASP A 46 20.38 7.11 -7.95
N LEU A 47 19.38 6.25 -8.17
CA LEU A 47 18.95 5.81 -9.49
C LEU A 47 18.17 6.86 -10.29
N HIS A 48 17.58 7.86 -9.62
CA HIS A 48 16.74 8.90 -10.23
C HIS A 48 15.66 8.33 -11.19
N PRO A 49 14.76 7.45 -10.72
CA PRO A 49 13.75 6.83 -11.56
C PRO A 49 12.81 7.87 -12.16
N THR A 50 12.34 7.60 -13.37
CA THR A 50 11.29 8.39 -14.02
C THR A 50 9.93 8.17 -13.33
N LEU A 51 9.66 6.94 -12.88
CA LEU A 51 8.44 6.60 -12.15
C LEU A 51 8.64 5.32 -11.33
N VAL A 52 8.13 5.34 -10.09
CA VAL A 52 8.00 4.19 -9.20
C VAL A 52 6.52 3.86 -9.07
N LEU A 53 6.12 2.64 -9.42
CA LEU A 53 4.73 2.20 -9.43
C LEU A 53 4.48 1.12 -8.39
N LEU A 54 3.43 1.31 -7.59
CA LEU A 54 2.92 0.32 -6.63
C LEU A 54 1.46 0.00 -6.97
N GLU A 55 1.02 -1.21 -6.65
CA GLU A 55 -0.41 -1.51 -6.62
C GLU A 55 -1.01 -1.27 -5.24
N ALA A 56 -2.30 -0.95 -5.20
CA ALA A 56 -3.04 -0.81 -3.95
C ALA A 56 -3.29 -2.21 -3.33
N SER A 57 -2.65 -2.50 -2.21
CA SER A 57 -2.68 -3.80 -1.51
C SER A 57 -3.40 -3.70 -0.16
N GLY A 58 -4.45 -2.88 -0.09
CA GLY A 58 -5.29 -2.74 1.10
C GLY A 58 -4.61 -2.02 2.26
N GLY A 59 -3.62 -1.17 1.98
CA GLY A 59 -2.94 -0.32 2.95
C GLY A 59 -1.51 -0.75 3.29
N LEU A 60 -1.06 -1.93 2.83
CA LEU A 60 0.33 -2.35 3.02
C LEU A 60 1.29 -1.48 2.21
N GLU A 61 0.85 -0.88 1.10
CA GLU A 61 1.65 0.02 0.27
C GLU A 61 1.97 1.37 0.93
N LEU A 62 1.16 1.80 1.91
CA LEU A 62 1.19 3.17 2.45
C LEU A 62 2.56 3.58 3.04
N PRO A 63 3.24 2.76 3.86
CA PRO A 63 4.55 3.13 4.39
C PRO A 63 5.60 3.35 3.30
N MET A 64 5.61 2.51 2.25
CA MET A 64 6.55 2.65 1.14
C MET A 64 6.24 3.91 0.31
N VAL A 65 4.96 4.13 -0.03
CA VAL A 65 4.51 5.32 -0.77
C VAL A 65 4.87 6.60 -0.03
N THR A 66 4.65 6.62 1.29
CA THR A 66 4.95 7.77 2.14
C THR A 66 6.45 8.07 2.16
N ALA A 67 7.29 7.04 2.31
CA ALA A 67 8.73 7.19 2.35
C ALA A 67 9.30 7.68 1.01
N LEU A 68 8.83 7.12 -0.12
CA LEU A 68 9.25 7.54 -1.46
C LEU A 68 8.92 9.01 -1.72
N ALA A 69 7.69 9.41 -1.41
CA ALA A 69 7.27 10.76 -1.66
C ALA A 69 7.87 11.78 -0.68
N ALA A 70 8.21 11.38 0.56
CA ALA A 70 8.98 12.22 1.48
C ALA A 70 10.41 12.50 0.98
N ALA A 71 10.94 11.63 0.11
CA ALA A 71 12.21 11.81 -0.57
C ALA A 71 12.05 12.43 -1.98
N ASP A 72 10.89 13.04 -2.28
CA ASP A 72 10.56 13.65 -3.57
C ASP A 72 10.70 12.71 -4.78
N LEU A 73 10.59 11.40 -4.57
CA LEU A 73 10.63 10.42 -5.66
C LEU A 73 9.27 10.33 -6.38
N PRO A 74 9.27 10.17 -7.72
CA PRO A 74 8.04 10.14 -8.52
C PRO A 74 7.30 8.81 -8.32
N VAL A 75 6.38 8.77 -7.36
CA VAL A 75 5.60 7.57 -7.02
C VAL A 75 4.15 7.64 -7.51
N ALA A 76 3.63 6.53 -8.03
CA ALA A 76 2.21 6.37 -8.35
C ALA A 76 1.66 5.06 -7.77
N VAL A 77 0.39 5.09 -7.35
CA VAL A 77 -0.35 3.91 -6.91
C VAL A 77 -1.49 3.63 -7.89
N VAL A 78 -1.60 2.40 -8.36
CA VAL A 78 -2.63 1.96 -9.32
C VAL A 78 -3.56 0.92 -8.73
N ASN A 79 -4.75 0.80 -9.33
CA ASN A 79 -5.71 -0.23 -8.95
C ASN A 79 -5.24 -1.59 -9.51
N PRO A 80 -5.18 -2.67 -8.70
CA PRO A 80 -4.79 -4.01 -9.15
C PRO A 80 -5.59 -4.50 -10.37
N ARG A 81 -6.84 -4.07 -10.52
CA ARG A 81 -7.66 -4.38 -11.70
C ARG A 81 -7.05 -3.85 -13.00
N GLN A 82 -6.49 -2.64 -12.98
CA GLN A 82 -5.87 -2.04 -14.18
C GLN A 82 -4.59 -2.79 -14.57
N VAL A 83 -3.76 -3.14 -13.57
CA VAL A 83 -2.53 -3.92 -13.77
C VAL A 83 -2.86 -5.29 -14.37
N ARG A 84 -3.88 -5.96 -13.81
CA ARG A 84 -4.36 -7.25 -14.33
C ARG A 84 -4.93 -7.15 -15.74
N ASP A 85 -5.74 -6.13 -16.03
CA ASP A 85 -6.33 -5.95 -17.35
C ASP A 85 -5.24 -5.62 -18.39
N PHE A 86 -4.20 -4.89 -17.99
CA PHE A 86 -3.00 -4.68 -18.81
C PHE A 86 -2.23 -5.97 -19.08
N ALA A 87 -1.95 -6.78 -18.04
CA ALA A 87 -1.28 -8.07 -18.20
C ALA A 87 -2.04 -9.02 -19.13
N LYS A 88 -3.39 -8.94 -19.16
CA LYS A 88 -4.23 -9.68 -20.12
C LYS A 88 -3.99 -9.19 -21.53
N ALA A 89 -3.98 -7.88 -21.73
CA ALA A 89 -3.84 -7.26 -23.04
C ALA A 89 -2.44 -7.48 -23.64
N THR A 90 -1.39 -7.57 -22.82
CA THR A 90 -0.01 -7.80 -23.26
C THR A 90 0.34 -9.27 -23.45
N GLY A 91 -0.56 -10.21 -23.12
CA GLY A 91 -0.31 -11.65 -23.24
C GLY A 91 0.65 -12.21 -22.17
N GLU A 92 1.01 -11.40 -21.17
CA GLU A 92 1.86 -11.84 -20.04
C GLU A 92 1.07 -12.64 -18.99
N LEU A 93 -0.24 -12.82 -19.18
CA LEU A 93 -1.13 -13.60 -18.31
C LEU A 93 -0.92 -15.12 -18.38
N ALA A 94 0.32 -15.58 -18.52
CA ALA A 94 0.61 -16.99 -18.70
C ALA A 94 0.87 -17.77 -17.39
N LYS A 95 1.47 -17.20 -16.32
CA LYS A 95 1.82 -18.00 -15.13
C LYS A 95 1.90 -17.18 -13.82
N THR A 96 0.92 -17.38 -12.93
CA THR A 96 0.99 -17.38 -11.43
C THR A 96 1.82 -16.32 -10.68
N ASP A 97 1.14 -15.55 -9.80
CA ASP A 97 1.50 -15.02 -8.45
C ASP A 97 2.95 -14.57 -8.13
N VAL A 98 3.85 -14.43 -9.10
CA VAL A 98 5.30 -14.19 -8.89
C VAL A 98 5.85 -13.07 -9.79
N LEU A 99 5.04 -12.55 -10.73
CA LEU A 99 5.47 -11.58 -11.75
C LEU A 99 4.92 -10.16 -11.53
N ASP A 100 4.36 -9.89 -10.36
CA ASP A 100 3.60 -8.65 -10.12
C ASP A 100 4.48 -7.39 -10.23
N ALA A 101 5.69 -7.40 -9.64
CA ALA A 101 6.61 -6.26 -9.73
C ALA A 101 7.10 -5.96 -11.16
N GLN A 102 7.32 -6.99 -11.98
CA GLN A 102 7.76 -6.84 -13.37
C GLN A 102 6.66 -6.24 -14.25
N ILE A 103 5.44 -6.74 -14.09
CA ILE A 103 4.26 -6.21 -14.77
C ILE A 103 4.02 -4.76 -14.34
N LEU A 104 4.22 -4.43 -13.06
CA LEU A 104 4.13 -3.06 -12.57
C LEU A 104 5.18 -2.15 -13.22
N ALA A 105 6.44 -2.57 -13.29
CA ALA A 105 7.49 -1.78 -13.96
C ALA A 105 7.17 -1.58 -15.45
N TYR A 106 6.60 -2.58 -16.11
CA TYR A 106 6.20 -2.48 -17.51
C TYR A 106 4.97 -1.56 -17.70
N PHE A 107 3.98 -1.68 -16.83
CA PHE A 107 2.83 -0.78 -16.80
C PHE A 107 3.28 0.67 -16.60
N ALA A 108 4.25 0.90 -15.70
CA ALA A 108 4.82 2.22 -15.45
C ALA A 108 5.47 2.81 -16.72
N GLU A 109 6.22 2.01 -17.47
CA GLU A 109 6.84 2.41 -18.73
C GLU A 109 5.81 2.72 -19.83
N ALA A 110 4.81 1.84 -19.99
CA ALA A 110 3.86 1.88 -21.10
C ALA A 110 2.72 2.89 -20.90
N VAL A 111 2.14 2.93 -19.69
CA VAL A 111 0.98 3.77 -19.37
C VAL A 111 1.41 5.11 -18.78
N ARG A 112 2.55 5.16 -18.10
CA ARG A 112 3.07 6.34 -17.39
C ARG A 112 2.01 7.07 -16.55
N PRO A 113 1.41 6.39 -15.57
CA PRO A 113 0.49 7.04 -14.63
C PRO A 113 1.13 8.27 -14.02
N THR A 114 0.35 9.34 -13.89
CA THR A 114 0.82 10.57 -13.26
C THR A 114 1.28 10.27 -11.82
N PRO A 115 2.55 10.54 -11.47
CA PRO A 115 3.01 10.44 -10.09
C PRO A 115 2.10 11.27 -9.20
N ARG A 116 1.60 10.68 -8.12
CA ARG A 116 0.91 11.46 -7.10
C ARG A 116 1.98 12.00 -6.17
N CYS A 117 2.16 13.32 -6.17
CA CYS A 117 2.77 13.98 -5.02
C CYS A 117 1.96 13.60 -3.78
N LEU A 118 2.64 13.42 -2.64
CA LEU A 118 1.97 13.15 -1.36
C LEU A 118 0.73 14.03 -1.26
N PRO A 119 -0.46 13.44 -1.17
CA PRO A 119 -1.65 14.25 -1.07
C PRO A 119 -1.59 15.02 0.25
N ASP A 120 -2.17 16.22 0.21
CA ASP A 120 -2.25 17.24 1.24
C ASP A 120 -2.37 16.66 2.67
N THR A 121 -2.00 17.42 3.69
CA THR A 121 -2.06 17.03 5.13
C THR A 121 -3.32 16.24 5.52
N GLU A 122 -4.47 16.52 4.89
CA GLU A 122 -5.73 15.77 5.03
C GLU A 122 -5.65 14.28 4.65
N THR A 123 -4.87 13.92 3.62
CA THR A 123 -4.74 12.53 3.17
C THR A 123 -3.69 11.75 3.97
N GLN A 124 -2.68 12.42 4.52
CA GLN A 124 -1.83 11.82 5.55
C GLN A 124 -2.63 11.48 6.81
N ALA A 125 -3.50 12.40 7.24
CA ALA A 125 -4.42 12.15 8.35
C ALA A 125 -5.36 10.96 8.05
N LEU A 126 -5.90 10.89 6.82
CA LEU A 126 -6.74 9.77 6.40
C LEU A 126 -5.96 8.44 6.40
N ALA A 127 -4.73 8.42 5.89
CA ALA A 127 -3.86 7.25 5.87
C ALA A 127 -3.53 6.77 7.29
N ALA A 128 -3.25 7.68 8.22
CA ALA A 128 -3.01 7.35 9.62
C ALA A 128 -4.25 6.72 10.29
N LEU A 129 -5.45 7.23 9.97
CA LEU A 129 -6.71 6.66 10.46
C LEU A 129 -6.95 5.24 9.92
N VAL A 130 -6.71 5.00 8.63
CA VAL A 130 -6.81 3.67 8.01
C VAL A 130 -5.79 2.69 8.60
N ALA A 131 -4.55 3.14 8.83
CA ALA A 131 -3.51 2.32 9.45
C ALA A 131 -3.90 1.93 10.89
N ARG A 132 -4.39 2.89 11.68
CA ARG A 132 -4.85 2.63 13.04
C ARG A 132 -6.02 1.65 13.08
N ARG A 133 -7.00 1.78 12.18
CA ARG A 133 -8.12 0.83 12.03
C ARG A 133 -7.62 -0.61 11.86
N THR A 134 -6.64 -0.82 10.99
CA THR A 134 -6.04 -2.14 10.75
C THR A 134 -5.39 -2.72 12.01
N GLN A 135 -4.72 -1.88 12.81
CA GLN A 135 -4.14 -2.30 14.09
C GLN A 135 -5.22 -2.75 15.08
N VAL A 136 -6.33 -2.01 15.20
CA VAL A 136 -7.45 -2.36 16.09
C VAL A 136 -8.09 -3.69 15.70
N ILE A 137 -8.28 -3.94 14.39
CA ILE A 137 -8.76 -5.23 13.88
C ILE A 137 -7.81 -6.36 14.26
N SER A 138 -6.50 -6.16 14.12
CA SER A 138 -5.50 -7.15 14.52
C SER A 138 -5.57 -7.48 16.01
N MET A 139 -5.73 -6.46 16.87
CA MET A 139 -5.93 -6.63 18.30
C MET A 139 -7.19 -7.42 18.62
N LEU A 140 -8.31 -7.15 17.92
CA LEU A 140 -9.56 -7.91 18.07
C LEU A 140 -9.39 -9.39 17.71
N VAL A 141 -8.65 -9.70 16.64
CA VAL A 141 -8.34 -11.09 16.25
C VAL A 141 -7.48 -11.76 17.33
N ALA A 142 -6.46 -11.07 17.83
CA ALA A 142 -5.59 -11.60 18.89
C ALA A 142 -6.37 -11.87 20.19
N GLU A 143 -7.23 -10.96 20.63
CA GLU A 143 -8.06 -11.13 21.82
C GLU A 143 -9.09 -12.25 21.66
N LYS A 144 -9.70 -12.38 20.47
CA LYS A 144 -10.60 -13.50 20.17
C LYS A 144 -9.90 -14.84 20.31
N ASN A 145 -8.66 -14.95 19.82
CA ASN A 145 -7.86 -16.16 19.95
C ASN A 145 -7.50 -16.45 21.43
N ARG A 146 -7.13 -15.41 22.21
CA ARG A 146 -6.85 -15.54 23.65
C ARG A 146 -8.08 -15.98 24.43
N MET A 147 -9.27 -15.47 24.10
CA MET A 147 -10.53 -15.84 24.76
C MET A 147 -10.79 -17.34 24.65
N ASN A 148 -10.59 -17.92 23.46
CA ASN A 148 -10.83 -19.34 23.21
C ASN A 148 -9.96 -20.23 24.10
N ALA A 149 -8.73 -19.82 24.41
CA ALA A 149 -7.79 -20.55 25.25
C ALA A 149 -7.85 -20.21 26.76
N SER A 150 -8.70 -19.25 27.17
CA SER A 150 -8.72 -18.72 28.55
C SER A 150 -9.76 -19.36 29.46
N GLN A 151 -9.49 -19.34 30.77
CA GLN A 151 -10.42 -19.75 31.84
C GLN A 151 -11.52 -18.69 32.09
N PRO A 152 -12.69 -19.06 32.66
CA PRO A 152 -13.86 -18.16 32.77
C PRO A 152 -13.60 -16.77 33.39
N PRO A 153 -12.81 -16.61 34.47
CA PRO A 153 -12.53 -15.29 35.05
C PRO A 153 -11.74 -14.38 34.11
N VAL A 154 -10.83 -14.94 33.31
CA VAL A 154 -10.02 -14.20 32.34
C VAL A 154 -10.84 -13.89 31.09
N ARG A 155 -11.75 -14.79 30.68
CA ARG A 155 -12.66 -14.56 29.54
C ARG A 155 -13.49 -13.29 29.71
N GLN A 156 -14.03 -13.03 30.91
CA GLN A 156 -14.79 -11.80 31.16
C GLN A 156 -13.96 -10.54 30.94
N ARG A 157 -12.69 -10.54 31.38
CA ARG A 157 -11.77 -9.41 31.15
C ARG A 157 -11.45 -9.22 29.66
N ILE A 158 -11.24 -10.31 28.94
CA ILE A 158 -11.00 -10.27 27.48
C ILE A 158 -12.25 -9.76 26.75
N GLN A 159 -13.44 -10.21 27.15
CA GLN A 159 -14.73 -9.74 26.61
C GLN A 159 -14.89 -8.22 26.77
N ALA A 160 -14.57 -7.69 27.95
CA ALA A 160 -14.60 -6.26 28.22
C ALA A 160 -13.60 -5.49 27.34
N HIS A 161 -12.37 -5.99 27.18
CA HIS A 161 -11.38 -5.38 26.30
C HIS A 161 -11.83 -5.40 24.83
N MET A 162 -12.36 -6.51 24.35
CA MET A 162 -12.92 -6.63 23.00
C MET A 162 -14.09 -5.68 22.77
N ALA A 163 -14.91 -5.39 23.79
CA ALA A 163 -16.00 -4.42 23.68
C ALA A 163 -15.44 -3.01 23.44
N GLY A 164 -14.41 -2.60 24.18
CA GLY A 164 -13.73 -1.32 23.97
C GLY A 164 -13.10 -1.20 22.58
N LEU A 165 -12.40 -2.26 22.12
CA LEU A 165 -11.81 -2.28 20.78
C LEU A 165 -12.84 -2.23 19.66
N LYS A 166 -14.03 -2.85 19.84
CA LYS A 166 -15.14 -2.73 18.88
C LYS A 166 -15.69 -1.31 18.84
N GLN A 167 -15.86 -0.68 20.00
CA GLN A 167 -16.32 0.70 20.06
C GLN A 167 -15.32 1.66 19.37
N GLU A 168 -14.02 1.50 19.63
CA GLU A 168 -12.97 2.27 18.95
C GLU A 168 -13.04 2.07 17.43
N LEU A 169 -13.26 0.83 16.97
CA LEU A 169 -13.42 0.52 15.55
C LEU A 169 -14.65 1.21 14.93
N ASP A 170 -15.79 1.20 15.61
CA ASP A 170 -17.03 1.84 15.15
C ASP A 170 -16.89 3.38 15.10
N GLU A 171 -16.16 3.97 16.04
CA GLU A 171 -15.82 5.40 16.05
C GLU A 171 -14.88 5.76 14.88
N MET A 172 -13.87 4.92 14.62
CA MET A 172 -12.97 5.09 13.47
C MET A 172 -13.70 4.95 12.14
N ASP A 173 -14.61 3.98 12.00
CA ASP A 173 -15.39 3.77 10.77
C ASP A 173 -16.31 4.97 10.48
N ARG A 174 -16.90 5.58 11.51
CA ARG A 174 -17.65 6.84 11.38
C ARG A 174 -16.73 8.00 10.96
N GLY A 175 -15.61 8.19 11.66
CA GLY A 175 -14.67 9.27 11.34
C GLY A 175 -14.09 9.15 9.93
N LEU A 176 -13.78 7.93 9.47
CA LEU A 176 -13.33 7.64 8.11
C LEU A 176 -14.41 7.98 7.08
N ASN A 177 -15.67 7.58 7.29
CA ASN A 177 -16.77 7.93 6.39
C ASN A 177 -16.98 9.46 6.30
N GLU A 178 -16.93 10.17 7.42
CA GLU A 178 -17.04 11.63 7.42
C GLU A 178 -15.88 12.33 6.70
N ALA A 179 -14.65 11.85 6.91
CA ALA A 179 -13.47 12.37 6.22
C ALA A 179 -13.52 12.08 4.71
N LEU A 180 -14.00 10.89 4.32
CA LEU A 180 -14.21 10.52 2.92
C LEU A 180 -15.27 11.38 2.25
N HIS A 181 -16.39 11.68 2.91
CA HIS A 181 -17.44 12.57 2.35
C HIS A 181 -16.99 14.04 2.21
N LYS A 182 -16.03 14.48 3.02
CA LYS A 182 -15.48 15.84 2.95
C LYS A 182 -14.33 15.97 1.94
N SER A 183 -13.68 14.86 1.57
CA SER A 183 -12.57 14.86 0.63
C SER A 183 -13.02 15.19 -0.81
N PRO A 184 -12.30 16.07 -1.54
CA PRO A 184 -12.57 16.37 -2.95
C PRO A 184 -12.59 15.13 -3.86
N VAL A 185 -11.86 14.09 -3.48
CA VAL A 185 -11.70 12.81 -4.21
C VAL A 185 -13.03 12.04 -4.34
N TRP A 186 -13.98 12.25 -3.43
CA TRP A 186 -15.28 11.56 -3.46
C TRP A 186 -16.37 12.34 -4.21
N ARG A 187 -16.25 13.67 -4.34
CA ARG A 187 -17.22 14.50 -5.08
C ARG A 187 -17.23 14.22 -6.59
N GLU A 188 -16.13 13.76 -7.16
CA GLU A 188 -16.08 13.39 -8.59
C GLU A 188 -16.73 12.03 -8.91
N LYS A 189 -17.02 11.19 -7.90
CA LYS A 189 -17.67 9.89 -8.13
C LYS A 189 -19.19 9.92 -8.17
N GLU A 190 -19.84 11.01 -7.75
CA GLU A 190 -21.31 11.15 -7.82
C GLU A 190 -21.80 11.86 -9.09
N ALA A 191 -20.90 12.38 -9.94
CA ALA A 191 -21.26 13.10 -11.15
C ALA A 191 -21.27 12.24 -12.43
N ARG A 192 -21.39 10.90 -12.33
CA ARG A 192 -21.45 10.02 -13.51
C ARG A 192 -22.51 8.94 -13.42
#